data_AF-A0A7S3C797-F1
#
_entry.id   AF-A0A7S3C797-F1
#
_cell.length_a   1.000
_cell.length_b   1.000
_cell.length_c   1.000
_cell.angle_alpha   90.00
_cell.angle_beta   90.00
_cell.angle_gamma   90.00
#
_symmetry.space_group_name_H-M   'P 1'
#
loop_
_entity.id
_entity.type
_entity.pdbx_description
1 polymer ?
#
loop_
_entity_poly.entity_id
_entity_poly.type
_entity_poly.pdbx_seq_one_letter_code
_entity_poly.pdbx_strand_id
1 'polypeptide(L)'
;RAIERGQVVRLAAEMLQRAGARLADINGEVARKAKRDSLGLEHIPPPNEFICPITYDVMRNPVVASDGNSYERVAIEAVLRSGNGLSPLTREPLRADVLISNRNLRQRIAAYEGEMLDIASQAVEVAAGRAVAEVLGEQGESGGRKRPAEPAAGAASSSAGGAAGGRPKRSRH
;
A
#
# COMPACT_ATOMS: atom_id res chain seq x y z
N ARG A 1 -52.08 -14.41 -10.66
CA ARG A 1 -51.84 -14.78 -9.23
C ARG A 1 -50.63 -15.68 -9.00
N ALA A 2 -50.54 -16.88 -9.61
CA ALA A 2 -49.40 -17.78 -9.37
C ALA A 2 -48.07 -17.26 -9.96
N ILE A 3 -48.09 -16.78 -11.20
CA ILE A 3 -46.91 -16.25 -11.91
C ILE A 3 -46.31 -15.04 -11.18
N GLU A 4 -47.14 -14.09 -10.76
CA GLU A 4 -46.69 -12.88 -10.02
C GLU A 4 -46.02 -13.24 -8.69
N ARG A 5 -46.57 -14.21 -7.94
CA ARG A 5 -45.94 -14.70 -6.70
C ARG A 5 -44.57 -15.33 -6.98
N GLY A 6 -44.44 -16.10 -8.06
CA GLY A 6 -43.15 -16.65 -8.50
C GLY A 6 -42.13 -15.57 -8.90
N GLN A 7 -42.57 -14.51 -9.57
CA GLN A 7 -41.72 -13.36 -9.91
C GLN A 7 -41.25 -12.60 -8.67
N VAL A 8 -42.12 -12.35 -7.68
CA VAL A 8 -41.75 -11.68 -6.43
C VAL A 8 -40.74 -12.50 -5.63
N VAL A 9 -40.92 -13.83 -5.53
CA VAL A 9 -39.96 -14.72 -4.85
C VAL A 9 -38.59 -14.70 -5.54
N ARG A 10 -38.57 -14.72 -6.89
CA ARG A 10 -37.31 -14.57 -7.65
C ARG A 10 -36.63 -13.23 -7.41
N LEU A 11 -37.37 -12.12 -7.47
CA LEU A 11 -36.83 -10.78 -7.26
C LEU A 11 -36.22 -10.65 -5.85
N ALA A 12 -36.91 -11.16 -4.83
CA ALA A 12 -36.42 -11.18 -3.45
C ALA A 12 -35.13 -12.02 -3.30
N ALA A 13 -35.05 -13.19 -3.95
CA ALA A 13 -33.84 -14.01 -3.96
C ALA A 13 -32.66 -13.32 -4.64
N GLU A 14 -32.87 -12.66 -5.79
CA GLU A 14 -31.84 -11.89 -6.49
C GLU A 14 -31.35 -10.68 -5.64
N MET A 15 -32.25 -10.03 -4.90
CA MET A 15 -31.89 -8.96 -3.96
C MET A 15 -31.05 -9.47 -2.78
N LEU A 16 -31.44 -10.60 -2.18
CA LEU A 16 -30.68 -11.24 -1.09
C LEU A 16 -29.28 -11.67 -1.54
N GLN A 17 -29.14 -12.22 -2.75
CA GLN A 17 -27.84 -12.57 -3.33
C GLN A 17 -26.92 -11.36 -3.50
N ARG A 18 -27.45 -10.24 -4.04
CA ARG A 18 -26.69 -8.98 -4.17
C ARG A 18 -26.29 -8.39 -2.82
N ALA A 19 -27.18 -8.45 -1.83
CA ALA A 19 -26.88 -8.00 -0.47
C ALA A 19 -25.78 -8.86 0.19
N GLY A 20 -25.85 -10.19 0.04
CA GLY A 20 -24.83 -11.11 0.54
C GLY A 20 -23.45 -10.89 -0.10
N ALA A 21 -23.38 -10.69 -1.41
CA ALA A 21 -22.14 -10.36 -2.11
C ALA A 21 -21.53 -9.05 -1.58
N ARG A 22 -22.33 -7.99 -1.47
CA ARG A 22 -21.87 -6.69 -0.96
C ARG A 22 -21.40 -6.77 0.50
N LEU A 23 -22.04 -7.59 1.33
CA LEU A 23 -21.60 -7.82 2.71
C LEU A 23 -20.26 -8.57 2.75
N ALA A 24 -20.05 -9.54 1.87
CA ALA A 24 -18.77 -10.25 1.75
C ALA A 24 -17.64 -9.31 1.30
N ASP A 25 -17.90 -8.39 0.37
CA ASP A 25 -16.93 -7.37 -0.05
C ASP A 25 -16.50 -6.47 1.12
N ILE A 26 -17.46 -5.91 1.86
CA ILE A 26 -17.23 -5.06 3.05
C ILE A 26 -16.47 -5.82 4.15
N ASN A 27 -16.89 -7.05 4.47
CA ASN A 27 -16.20 -7.87 5.46
C ASN A 27 -14.76 -8.20 5.02
N GLY A 28 -14.54 -8.41 3.71
CA GLY A 28 -13.22 -8.58 3.13
C GLY A 28 -12.34 -7.34 3.23
N GLU A 29 -12.90 -6.14 3.10
CA GLU A 29 -12.17 -4.87 3.32
C GLU A 29 -11.73 -4.71 4.78
N VAL A 30 -12.64 -4.94 5.73
CA VAL A 30 -12.33 -4.90 7.16
C VAL A 30 -11.23 -5.91 7.51
N ALA A 31 -11.33 -7.15 7.01
CA ALA A 31 -10.32 -8.19 7.22
C ALA A 31 -8.96 -7.83 6.60
N ARG A 32 -8.93 -7.29 5.37
CA ARG A 32 -7.69 -6.83 4.72
C ARG A 32 -7.03 -5.69 5.50
N LYS A 33 -7.81 -4.70 5.96
CA LYS A 33 -7.27 -3.60 6.76
C LYS A 33 -6.72 -4.11 8.09
N ALA A 34 -7.48 -4.91 8.83
CA ALA A 34 -7.03 -5.49 10.09
C ALA A 34 -5.73 -6.31 9.94
N LYS A 35 -5.61 -7.11 8.86
CA LYS A 35 -4.37 -7.87 8.59
C LYS A 35 -3.19 -6.95 8.25
N ARG A 36 -3.40 -5.87 7.49
CA ARG A 36 -2.36 -4.86 7.22
C ARG A 36 -1.90 -4.16 8.49
N ASP A 37 -2.84 -3.73 9.32
CA ASP A 37 -2.57 -3.05 10.59
C ASP A 37 -1.77 -3.98 11.53
N SER A 38 -2.16 -5.25 11.65
CA SER A 38 -1.44 -6.25 12.47
C SER A 38 -0.02 -6.57 12.00
N LEU A 39 0.31 -6.25 10.74
CA LEU A 39 1.63 -6.45 10.15
C LEU A 39 2.44 -5.14 10.05
N GLY A 40 2.00 -4.06 10.70
CA GLY A 40 2.69 -2.75 10.68
C GLY A 40 2.64 -2.03 9.32
N LEU A 41 1.75 -2.44 8.41
CA LEU A 41 1.64 -1.86 7.06
C LEU A 41 0.77 -0.58 7.03
N GLU A 42 0.41 0.00 8.17
CA GLU A 42 -0.46 1.18 8.27
C GLU A 42 0.13 2.43 7.61
N HIS A 43 1.46 2.58 7.65
CA HIS A 43 2.19 3.74 7.09
C HIS A 43 2.85 3.45 5.74
N ILE A 44 2.62 2.28 5.14
CA ILE A 44 3.14 1.93 3.81
C ILE A 44 2.03 2.11 2.78
N PRO A 45 1.94 3.29 2.12
CA PRO A 45 0.88 3.55 1.15
C PRO A 45 1.03 2.62 -0.07
N PRO A 46 -0.09 2.19 -0.66
CA PRO A 46 -0.07 1.50 -1.94
C PRO A 46 0.34 2.46 -3.07
N PRO A 47 0.80 1.95 -4.23
CA PRO A 47 1.06 2.76 -5.42
C PRO A 47 -0.10 3.69 -5.79
N ASN A 48 0.20 4.94 -6.16
CA ASN A 48 -0.80 5.96 -6.51
C ASN A 48 -1.74 5.54 -7.63
N GLU A 49 -1.29 4.68 -8.57
CA GLU A 49 -2.13 4.11 -9.64
C GLU A 49 -3.27 3.20 -9.15
N PHE A 50 -3.22 2.76 -7.88
CA PHE A 50 -4.26 1.95 -7.25
C PHE A 50 -5.27 2.80 -6.46
N ILE A 51 -4.96 4.07 -6.19
CA ILE A 51 -5.81 5.00 -5.44
C ILE A 51 -6.83 5.66 -6.37
N CYS A 52 -8.10 5.67 -5.97
CA CYS A 52 -9.13 6.40 -6.69
C CYS A 52 -8.97 7.92 -6.45
N PRO A 53 -8.95 8.76 -7.50
CA PRO A 53 -8.89 10.23 -7.36
C PRO A 53 -10.07 10.88 -6.64
N ILE A 54 -11.18 10.15 -6.44
CA ILE A 54 -12.42 10.66 -5.80
C ILE A 54 -12.50 10.24 -4.33
N THR A 55 -12.20 8.98 -4.03
CA THR A 55 -12.34 8.44 -2.65
C THR A 55 -11.04 8.53 -1.84
N TYR A 56 -9.90 8.76 -2.50
CA TYR A 56 -8.56 8.73 -1.91
C TYR A 56 -8.19 7.39 -1.24
N ASP A 57 -8.83 6.30 -1.68
CA ASP A 57 -8.62 4.93 -1.19
C ASP A 57 -8.40 3.95 -2.36
N VAL A 58 -7.92 2.75 -2.06
CA VAL A 58 -7.63 1.67 -3.02
C VAL A 58 -8.88 1.26 -3.77
N MET A 59 -8.82 1.30 -5.10
CA MET A 59 -9.91 0.86 -5.97
C MET A 59 -10.21 -0.63 -5.82
N ARG A 60 -11.48 -0.96 -5.58
CA ARG A 60 -11.98 -2.34 -5.46
C ARG A 60 -12.66 -2.78 -6.75
N ASN A 61 -13.41 -1.85 -7.37
CA ASN A 61 -14.00 -2.01 -8.69
C ASN A 61 -13.52 -0.88 -9.61
N PRO A 62 -12.23 -0.87 -10.00
CA PRO A 62 -11.71 0.13 -10.91
C PRO A 62 -12.43 0.07 -12.26
N VAL A 63 -12.90 1.22 -12.73
CA VAL A 63 -13.49 1.43 -14.05
C VAL A 63 -12.77 2.57 -14.77
N VAL A 64 -12.52 2.40 -16.06
CA VAL A 64 -12.05 3.47 -16.95
C VAL A 64 -13.25 4.28 -17.41
N ALA A 65 -13.19 5.61 -17.24
CA ALA A 65 -14.17 6.54 -17.78
C ALA A 65 -13.74 7.09 -19.15
N SER A 66 -14.58 7.91 -19.80
CA SER A 66 -14.31 8.44 -21.15
C SER A 66 -13.08 9.35 -21.27
N ASP A 67 -12.55 9.85 -20.14
CA ASP A 67 -11.31 10.61 -20.06
C ASP A 67 -10.04 9.72 -20.02
N GLY A 68 -10.21 8.40 -20.06
CA GLY A 68 -9.13 7.41 -19.99
C GLY A 68 -8.61 7.14 -18.57
N ASN A 69 -9.12 7.82 -17.55
CA ASN A 69 -8.67 7.65 -16.17
C ASN A 69 -9.45 6.53 -15.45
N SER A 70 -8.81 5.90 -14.47
CA SER A 70 -9.44 4.86 -13.63
C SER A 70 -9.99 5.45 -12.33
N TYR A 71 -11.21 5.05 -11.98
CA TYR A 71 -11.91 5.46 -10.77
C TYR A 71 -12.58 4.27 -10.09
N GLU A 72 -12.90 4.39 -8.80
CA GLU A 72 -13.80 3.46 -8.12
C GLU A 72 -15.23 3.61 -8.69
N ARG A 73 -15.83 2.49 -9.12
CA ARG A 73 -17.13 2.44 -9.80
C ARG A 73 -18.20 3.23 -9.07
N VAL A 74 -18.40 2.97 -7.77
CA VAL A 74 -19.50 3.61 -7.02
C VAL A 74 -19.34 5.13 -6.91
N ALA A 75 -18.09 5.62 -6.92
CA ALA A 75 -17.77 7.03 -6.81
C ALA A 75 -17.98 7.77 -8.16
N ILE A 76 -17.46 7.23 -9.27
CA ILE A 76 -17.65 7.87 -10.58
C ILE A 76 -19.11 7.80 -11.05
N GLU A 77 -19.82 6.72 -10.75
CA GLU A 77 -21.27 6.65 -10.99
C GLU A 77 -22.05 7.69 -10.17
N ALA A 78 -21.58 8.06 -8.98
CA ALA A 78 -22.21 9.14 -8.19
C ALA A 78 -21.96 10.52 -8.80
N VAL A 79 -20.76 10.78 -9.35
CA VAL A 79 -20.45 12.01 -10.11
C VAL A 79 -21.33 12.12 -11.36
N LEU A 80 -21.51 11.03 -12.10
CA LEU A 80 -22.39 11.03 -13.28
C LEU A 80 -23.87 11.23 -12.93
N ARG A 81 -24.33 10.72 -11.78
CA ARG A 81 -25.71 10.92 -11.28
C ARG A 81 -25.98 12.30 -10.70
N SER A 82 -24.96 13.06 -10.27
CA SER A 82 -25.15 14.37 -9.64
C SER A 82 -25.42 15.51 -10.62
N GLY A 83 -25.41 15.24 -11.94
CA GLY A 83 -25.61 16.24 -13.00
C GLY A 83 -24.32 16.98 -13.40
N ASN A 84 -23.33 17.05 -12.53
CA ASN A 84 -22.00 17.61 -12.81
C ASN A 84 -21.09 16.56 -13.46
N GLY A 85 -21.52 16.00 -14.60
CA GLY A 85 -20.81 14.93 -15.34
C GLY A 85 -19.50 15.39 -15.99
N LEU A 86 -18.55 15.85 -15.18
CA LEU A 86 -17.22 16.30 -15.56
C LEU A 86 -16.17 15.37 -14.94
N SER A 87 -15.01 15.24 -15.58
CA SER A 87 -13.88 14.48 -15.05
C SER A 87 -13.38 15.12 -13.75
N PRO A 88 -13.24 14.37 -12.64
CA PRO A 88 -12.57 14.85 -11.43
C PRO A 88 -11.14 15.33 -11.66
N LEU A 89 -10.47 14.82 -12.71
CA LEU A 89 -9.08 15.13 -13.04
C LEU A 89 -8.97 16.20 -14.15
N THR A 90 -9.57 15.97 -15.32
CA THR A 90 -9.42 16.88 -16.48
C THR A 90 -10.43 18.03 -16.49
N ARG A 91 -11.52 17.92 -15.71
CA ARG A 91 -12.69 18.81 -15.73
C ARG A 91 -13.46 18.84 -17.06
N GLU A 92 -13.17 17.93 -17.98
CA GLU A 92 -13.89 17.81 -19.26
C GLU A 92 -15.17 16.97 -19.11
N PRO A 93 -16.17 17.13 -19.99
CA PRO A 93 -17.41 16.34 -19.96
C PRO A 93 -17.16 14.83 -20.07
N LEU A 94 -17.71 14.07 -19.12
CA LEU A 94 -17.70 12.62 -19.13
C LEU A 94 -18.93 12.04 -19.83
N ARG A 95 -18.70 10.98 -20.59
CA ARG A 95 -19.74 10.17 -21.22
C ARG A 95 -20.20 9.06 -20.27
N ALA A 96 -21.42 9.16 -19.78
CA ALA A 96 -22.00 8.19 -18.84
C ALA A 96 -22.15 6.76 -19.42
N ASP A 97 -22.21 6.64 -20.75
CA ASP A 97 -22.24 5.35 -21.47
C ASP A 97 -20.87 4.66 -21.53
N VAL A 98 -19.77 5.33 -21.17
CA VAL A 98 -18.40 4.84 -21.27
C VAL A 98 -17.80 4.63 -19.86
N LEU A 99 -18.27 3.59 -19.18
CA LEU A 99 -17.67 3.06 -17.94
C LEU A 99 -17.24 1.60 -18.13
N ILE A 100 -15.96 1.39 -18.43
CA ILE A 100 -15.40 0.09 -18.78
C ILE A 100 -14.64 -0.49 -17.59
N SER A 101 -15.03 -1.68 -17.10
CA SER A 101 -14.38 -2.31 -15.94
C SER A 101 -12.91 -2.66 -16.21
N ASN A 102 -11.99 -2.06 -15.45
CA ASN A 102 -10.54 -2.27 -15.57
C ASN A 102 -10.10 -3.55 -14.86
N ARG A 103 -10.37 -4.70 -15.51
CA ARG A 103 -10.07 -6.02 -14.94
C ARG A 103 -8.57 -6.22 -14.65
N ASN A 104 -7.70 -5.67 -15.48
CA ASN A 104 -6.24 -5.76 -15.31
C ASN A 104 -5.79 -4.99 -14.05
N LEU A 105 -6.22 -3.74 -13.88
CA LEU A 105 -5.90 -2.96 -12.68
C LEU A 105 -6.42 -3.65 -11.42
N ARG A 106 -7.64 -4.20 -11.44
CA ARG A 106 -8.19 -4.96 -10.31
C ARG A 106 -7.34 -6.18 -9.95
N GLN A 107 -6.80 -6.89 -10.94
CA GLN A 107 -5.90 -8.03 -10.72
C GLN A 107 -4.54 -7.58 -10.16
N ARG A 108 -3.97 -6.48 -10.68
CA ARG A 108 -2.71 -5.91 -10.18
C ARG A 108 -2.82 -5.45 -8.72
N ILE A 109 -3.92 -4.81 -8.35
CA ILE A 109 -4.22 -4.41 -6.97
C ILE A 109 -4.28 -5.64 -6.06
N ALA A 110 -5.03 -6.68 -6.45
CA ALA A 110 -5.17 -7.90 -5.65
C ALA A 110 -3.84 -8.67 -5.50
N ALA A 111 -3.02 -8.74 -6.55
CA ALA A 111 -1.70 -9.36 -6.50
C ALA A 111 -0.77 -8.58 -5.55
N TYR A 112 -0.68 -7.26 -5.70
CA TYR A 112 0.11 -6.40 -4.82
C TYR A 112 -0.32 -6.51 -3.34
N GLU A 113 -1.62 -6.52 -3.05
CA GLU A 113 -2.12 -6.72 -1.69
C GLU A 113 -1.70 -8.08 -1.12
N GLY A 114 -1.75 -9.16 -1.92
CA GLY A 114 -1.29 -10.48 -1.51
C GLY A 114 0.22 -10.52 -1.23
N GLU A 115 1.02 -10.11 -2.21
CA GLU A 115 2.49 -10.09 -2.13
C GLU A 115 2.98 -9.26 -0.93
N MET A 116 2.41 -8.07 -0.69
CA MET A 116 2.76 -7.24 0.46
C MET A 116 2.40 -7.90 1.80
N LEU A 117 1.27 -8.61 1.88
CA LEU A 117 0.87 -9.31 3.10
C LEU A 117 1.76 -10.52 3.38
N ASP A 118 2.18 -11.25 2.34
CA ASP A 118 3.05 -12.43 2.48
C ASP A 118 4.48 -12.01 2.87
N ILE A 119 5.04 -10.98 2.22
CA ILE A 119 6.35 -10.40 2.57
C ILE A 119 6.34 -9.88 4.01
N ALA A 120 5.31 -9.13 4.40
CA ALA A 120 5.21 -8.58 5.75
C ALA A 120 5.01 -9.68 6.81
N SER A 121 4.22 -10.72 6.53
CA SER A 121 4.09 -11.87 7.42
C SER A 121 5.43 -12.57 7.63
N GLN A 122 6.20 -12.81 6.56
CA GLN A 122 7.53 -13.41 6.67
C GLN A 122 8.50 -12.52 7.46
N ALA A 123 8.46 -11.19 7.26
CA ALA A 123 9.28 -10.25 8.00
C ALA A 123 8.97 -10.24 9.50
N VAL A 124 7.69 -10.32 9.89
CA VAL A 124 7.25 -10.40 11.29
C VAL A 124 7.72 -11.71 11.94
N GLU A 125 7.56 -12.87 11.28
CA GLU A 125 8.06 -14.16 11.78
C GLU A 125 9.59 -14.15 11.99
N VAL A 126 10.34 -13.61 11.03
CA VAL A 126 11.82 -13.49 11.14
C VAL A 126 12.22 -12.52 12.26
N ALA A 127 11.51 -11.40 12.44
CA ALA A 127 11.77 -10.46 13.52
C ALA A 127 11.46 -11.08 14.90
N ALA A 128 10.34 -11.80 15.03
CA ALA A 128 9.98 -12.52 16.25
C ALA A 128 11.02 -13.61 16.58
N GLY A 129 11.43 -14.42 15.61
CA GLY A 129 12.47 -15.44 15.80
C GLY A 129 13.82 -14.85 16.24
N ARG A 130 14.21 -13.68 15.70
CA ARG A 130 15.41 -12.95 16.14
C ARG A 130 15.29 -12.44 17.57
N ALA A 131 14.16 -11.82 17.93
CA ALA A 131 13.93 -11.32 19.29
C ALA A 131 13.95 -12.45 20.33
N VAL A 132 13.38 -13.62 20.00
CA VAL A 132 13.44 -14.82 20.86
C VAL A 132 14.89 -15.31 21.03
N ALA A 133 15.68 -15.33 19.96
CA ALA A 133 17.09 -15.74 20.03
C ALA A 133 17.95 -14.76 20.86
N GLU A 134 17.67 -13.46 20.77
CA GLU A 134 18.35 -12.40 21.55
C GLU A 134 18.05 -12.54 23.05
N VAL A 135 16.77 -12.66 23.43
CA VAL A 135 16.34 -12.86 24.83
C VAL A 135 16.91 -14.14 25.47
N LEU A 136 17.13 -15.20 24.68
CA LEU A 136 17.77 -16.43 25.14
C LEU A 136 19.31 -16.36 25.18
N GLY A 137 19.92 -15.37 24.53
CA GLY A 137 21.37 -15.20 24.44
C GLY A 137 22.01 -14.47 25.64
N GLU A 138 21.24 -13.70 26.41
CA GLU A 138 21.79 -12.83 27.47
C GLU A 138 22.17 -13.54 28.78
N GLN A 139 21.88 -14.84 28.94
CA GLN A 139 22.22 -15.60 30.17
C GLN A 139 23.67 -16.16 30.18
N GLY A 140 24.59 -15.44 29.53
CA GLY A 140 25.92 -15.96 29.15
C GLY A 140 27.15 -15.34 29.83
N GLU A 141 27.04 -14.28 30.65
CA GLU A 141 28.23 -13.57 31.15
C GLU A 141 28.19 -13.22 32.65
N SER A 142 28.69 -14.14 33.49
CA SER A 142 29.10 -13.81 34.85
C SER A 142 30.36 -14.58 35.27
N GLY A 143 31.45 -13.86 35.57
CA GLY A 143 32.61 -14.40 36.30
C GLY A 143 33.99 -14.26 35.64
N GLY A 144 34.64 -13.11 35.77
CA GLY A 144 36.07 -12.92 35.44
C GLY A 144 36.63 -11.62 36.05
N ARG A 145 37.83 -11.64 36.66
CA ARG A 145 38.32 -10.55 37.54
C ARG A 145 39.39 -9.65 36.92
N LYS A 146 39.38 -8.38 37.37
CA LYS A 146 40.37 -7.27 37.32
C LYS A 146 41.77 -7.50 36.68
N ARG A 147 42.16 -6.50 35.87
CA ARG A 147 43.50 -6.15 35.33
C ARG A 147 44.57 -5.85 36.43
N PRO A 148 45.87 -5.88 36.09
CA PRO A 148 46.63 -4.64 35.78
C PRO A 148 47.59 -4.82 34.56
N ALA A 149 47.83 -3.88 33.63
CA ALA A 149 48.53 -2.57 33.65
C ALA A 149 49.76 -2.61 32.70
N GLU A 150 50.13 -1.45 32.14
CA GLU A 150 51.04 -1.23 31.00
C GLU A 150 52.54 -1.12 31.41
N PRO A 151 53.53 -1.04 30.49
CA PRO A 151 53.86 0.25 29.86
C PRO A 151 54.41 0.25 28.41
N ALA A 152 54.40 1.44 27.82
CA ALA A 152 54.75 1.83 26.45
C ALA A 152 56.24 1.80 26.04
N ALA A 153 56.52 1.83 24.72
CA ALA A 153 57.43 2.79 24.06
C ALA A 153 57.57 2.54 22.53
N GLY A 154 57.74 3.61 21.72
CA GLY A 154 58.16 3.52 20.31
C GLY A 154 57.64 4.64 19.40
N ALA A 155 58.39 5.73 19.26
CA ALA A 155 58.02 6.90 18.44
C ALA A 155 58.86 7.03 17.15
N ALA A 156 58.28 7.63 16.10
CA ALA A 156 59.02 8.37 15.07
C ALA A 156 58.11 9.31 14.24
N SER A 157 58.53 10.58 14.08
CA SER A 157 58.07 11.55 13.07
C SER A 157 58.73 11.27 11.70
N SER A 158 58.28 11.72 10.51
CA SER A 158 58.26 13.10 9.96
C SER A 158 58.00 13.01 8.42
N SER A 159 57.82 14.03 7.57
CA SER A 159 57.19 15.37 7.64
C SER A 159 57.14 16.07 6.25
N ALA A 160 56.19 17.00 6.06
CA ALA A 160 56.24 18.17 5.14
C ALA A 160 56.02 18.07 3.60
N GLY A 161 55.28 19.06 3.06
CA GLY A 161 55.32 19.56 1.66
C GLY A 161 54.19 19.08 0.72
N GLY A 162 53.44 19.92 -0.02
CA GLY A 162 53.29 21.38 -0.01
C GLY A 162 52.65 21.93 -1.32
N ALA A 163 51.89 23.04 -1.25
CA ALA A 163 51.45 23.92 -2.37
C ALA A 163 50.60 23.31 -3.54
N ALA A 164 49.87 24.05 -4.40
CA ALA A 164 49.18 25.35 -4.32
C ALA A 164 48.26 25.55 -5.57
N GLY A 165 47.19 26.35 -5.45
CA GLY A 165 46.39 26.88 -6.58
C GLY A 165 45.38 25.90 -7.22
N GLY A 166 44.21 26.32 -7.74
CA GLY A 166 43.60 27.65 -7.74
C GLY A 166 42.13 27.65 -8.23
N ARG A 167 41.37 28.69 -7.87
CA ARG A 167 40.06 29.07 -8.46
C ARG A 167 40.32 30.17 -9.54
N PRO A 168 39.40 30.53 -10.48
CA PRO A 168 37.93 30.55 -10.32
C PRO A 168 37.03 30.26 -11.57
N LYS A 169 35.71 30.15 -11.28
CA LYS A 169 34.48 30.45 -12.07
C LYS A 169 34.52 30.75 -13.60
N ARG A 170 33.58 30.10 -14.31
CA ARG A 170 32.62 30.58 -15.36
C ARG A 170 31.59 29.45 -15.56
N SER A 171 30.25 29.56 -15.56
CA SER A 171 29.23 30.53 -16.01
C SER A 171 28.79 30.38 -17.48
N ARG A 172 27.49 30.12 -17.68
CA ARG A 172 26.74 30.01 -18.96
C ARG A 172 27.02 28.72 -19.75
N HIS A 173 26.06 28.10 -20.44
CA HIS A 173 24.69 28.54 -20.79
C HIS A 173 23.60 27.68 -20.14
#